data_AF-A0A1F5WAR8-F1
#
_entry.id   AF-A0A1F5WAR8-F1
#
_cell.length_a   1.000
_cell.length_b   1.000
_cell.length_c   1.000
_cell.angle_alpha   90.00
_cell.angle_beta   90.00
_cell.angle_gamma   90.00
#
_symmetry.space_group_name_H-M   'P 1'
#
loop_
_entity.id
_entity.type
_entity.pdbx_description
1 polymer ?
#
loop_
_entity_poly.entity_id
_entity_poly.type
_entity_poly.pdbx_seq_one_letter_code
_entity_poly.pdbx_strand_id
1 'polypeptide(L)' 'MSENERVLILVDGNNFYHRLKELKLVNLLSFDYEKFAKFLIGSRFLASQNYYIGAIREERNNPKSKELTKEDIQQFLA' A
#
# COMPACT_ATOMS: atom_id res chain seq x y z
N MET A 1 -21.38 -2.61 20.18
CA MET A 1 -20.90 -3.21 18.92
C MET A 1 -20.51 -4.64 19.26
N SER A 2 -20.86 -5.64 18.44
CA SER A 2 -20.63 -7.05 18.80
C SER A 2 -19.16 -7.42 18.60
N GLU A 3 -18.59 -8.18 19.54
CA GLU A 3 -17.21 -8.74 19.47
C GLU A 3 -16.97 -9.63 18.23
N ASN A 4 -18.04 -9.97 17.49
CA ASN A 4 -18.00 -10.88 16.34
C ASN A 4 -17.93 -10.18 14.99
N GLU A 5 -17.82 -8.86 14.93
CA GLU A 5 -17.64 -8.17 13.65
C GLU A 5 -16.24 -8.44 13.10
N ARG A 6 -16.19 -9.10 11.94
CA ARG A 6 -14.95 -9.46 11.24
C ARG A 6 -14.67 -8.43 10.15
N VAL A 7 -13.46 -7.87 10.16
CA VAL A 7 -13.06 -6.82 9.22
C VAL A 7 -12.10 -7.39 8.18
N LEU A 8 -12.36 -7.09 6.91
CA LEU A 8 -11.46 -7.29 5.79
C LEU A 8 -10.98 -5.92 5.31
N ILE A 9 -9.66 -5.72 5.24
CA ILE A 9 -9.06 -4.49 4.74
C ILE A 9 -8.40 -4.78 3.39
N LEU A 10 -8.85 -4.07 2.35
CA LEU A 10 -8.26 -4.11 1.01
C LEU A 10 -7.91 -2.69 0.62
N VAL A 11 -6.63 -2.42 0.37
CA VAL A 11 -6.18 -1.08 -0.01
C VAL A 11 -5.54 -1.10 -1.39
N ASP A 12 -6.06 -0.27 -2.29
CA ASP A 12 -5.37 0.10 -3.53
C ASP A 12 -4.25 1.09 -3.18
N GLY A 13 -3.01 0.61 -3.26
CA GLY A 13 -1.87 1.38 -2.84
C GLY A 13 -1.56 2.57 -3.75
N ASN A 14 -1.90 2.49 -5.04
CA ASN A 14 -1.70 3.62 -5.95
C ASN A 14 -2.70 4.73 -5.62
N ASN A 15 -3.99 4.39 -5.51
CA ASN A 15 -5.01 5.37 -5.14
C ASN A 15 -4.72 6.00 -3.77
N PHE A 16 -4.40 5.16 -2.77
CA PHE A 16 -4.10 5.61 -1.42
C PHE A 16 -2.91 6.57 -1.40
N TYR A 17 -1.79 6.21 -2.04
CA TYR A 17 -0.60 7.05 -2.10
C TYR A 17 -0.87 8.43 -2.73
N HIS A 18 -1.64 8.47 -3.82
CA HIS A 18 -2.03 9.74 -4.44
C HIS A 18 -2.92 10.60 -3.51
N ARG A 19 -3.85 9.99 -2.77
CA ARG A 19 -4.64 10.70 -1.76
C ARG A 19 -3.78 11.24 -0.62
N LEU A 20 -2.80 10.48 -0.12
CA LEU A 20 -1.89 10.98 0.91
C LEU A 20 -1.06 12.19 0.42
N LYS A 21 -0.65 12.19 -0.86
CA LYS A 21 0.02 13.33 -1.50
C LYS A 21 -0.88 14.56 -1.56
N GLU A 22 -2.14 14.41 -1.96
CA GLU A 22 -3.12 15.51 -2.00
C GLU A 22 -3.31 16.13 -0.61
N LEU A 23 -3.29 15.30 0.44
CA LEU A 23 -3.35 15.72 1.84
C LEU A 23 -2.04 16.34 2.35
N LYS A 24 -1.01 16.47 1.51
CA LYS A 24 0.32 17.02 1.84
C LYS A 24 1.00 16.29 3.02
N LEU A 25 0.73 14.99 3.18
CA LEU A 25 1.43 14.16 4.15
C LEU A 25 2.88 13.94 3.68
N VAL A 26 3.79 13.97 4.65
CA VAL A 26 5.23 13.74 4.42
C VAL A 26 5.59 12.30 4.74
N ASN A 27 6.76 11.85 4.27
CA ASN A 27 7.32 10.53 4.57
C ASN A 27 6.39 9.36 4.17
N LEU A 28 5.77 9.46 2.99
CA LEU A 28 4.79 8.50 2.49
C LEU A 28 5.35 7.08 2.31
N LEU A 29 6.65 6.96 2.05
CA LEU A 29 7.32 5.66 1.92
C LEU A 29 7.45 4.92 3.26
N SER A 30 7.43 5.65 4.38
CA SER A 30 7.46 5.08 5.73
C SER A 30 6.07 5.03 6.37
N PHE A 31 5.00 5.02 5.56
CA PHE A 31 3.64 4.90 6.07
C PHE A 31 3.45 3.53 6.73
N ASP A 32 2.97 3.53 7.97
CA ASP A 32 2.78 2.32 8.77
C ASP A 32 1.37 1.74 8.54
N TYR A 33 1.27 0.85 7.55
CA TYR A 33 0.01 0.19 7.19
C TYR A 33 -0.54 -0.70 8.30
N GLU A 34 0.30 -1.27 9.15
CA GLU A 34 -0.13 -2.11 10.26
C GLU A 34 -0.81 -1.29 11.34
N LYS A 35 -0.21 -0.17 11.76
CA LYS A 35 -0.85 0.78 12.69
C LYS A 35 -2.11 1.37 12.10
N PHE A 36 -2.12 1.67 10.80
CA PHE A 36 -3.31 2.16 10.12
C PHE A 36 -4.45 1.13 10.14
N ALA A 37 -4.16 -0.14 9.85
CA ALA A 37 -5.15 -1.21 9.94
C ALA A 37 -5.69 -1.38 11.37
N LYS A 38 -4.80 -1.37 12.38
CA LYS A 38 -5.19 -1.40 13.81
C LYS A 38 -6.08 -0.23 14.19
N PHE A 39 -5.77 0.97 13.71
CA PHE A 39 -6.60 2.15 13.90
C PHE A 39 -7.99 1.98 13.27
N LEU A 40 -8.08 1.45 12.05
CA LEU A 40 -9.35 1.24 11.36
C LEU A 40 -10.23 0.19 12.05
N ILE A 41 -9.66 -0.94 12.49
CA ILE A 41 -10.46 -2.02 13.09
C ILE A 41 -10.98 -1.67 14.49
N GLY A 42 -10.28 -0.83 15.25
CA GLY A 42 -10.63 -0.56 16.65
C GLY A 42 -10.61 -1.84 17.48
N SER A 43 -11.74 -2.20 18.08
CA SER A 43 -11.89 -3.44 18.88
C SER A 43 -12.39 -4.66 18.09
N ARG A 44 -12.53 -4.55 16.76
CA ARG A 44 -13.07 -5.61 15.90
C ARG A 44 -12.01 -6.63 15.50
N PHE A 45 -12.44 -7.82 15.09
CA PHE A 45 -11.52 -8.88 14.67
C PHE A 45 -11.04 -8.66 13.23
N LEU A 46 -9.73 -8.46 13.03
CA LEU A 46 -9.14 -8.38 11.68
C LEU A 46 -9.05 -9.79 11.08
N ALA A 47 -9.89 -10.07 10.09
CA ALA A 47 -9.87 -11.35 9.38
C ALA A 47 -8.75 -11.42 8.35
N SER A 48 -8.48 -10.31 7.65
CA SER A 48 -7.37 -10.19 6.69
C SER A 48 -7.11 -8.74 6.33
N GLN A 49 -5.88 -8.43 5.95
CA GLN A 49 -5.49 -7.16 5.37
C GLN A 49 -4.60 -7.41 4.15
N ASN A 50 -4.89 -6.75 3.03
CA ASN A 50 -4.08 -6.83 1.81
C ASN A 50 -3.84 -5.42 1.26
N TYR A 51 -2.59 -5.18 0.88
CA TYR A 51 -2.15 -3.92 0.30
C TYR A 51 -1.66 -4.17 -1.12
N TYR A 52 -2.37 -3.63 -2.11
CA TYR A 52 -2.08 -3.86 -3.51
C TYR A 52 -1.19 -2.75 -4.05
N ILE A 53 0.06 -3.10 -4.37
CA ILE A 53 1.00 -2.17 -4.99
C ILE A 53 0.94 -2.42 -6.49
N GLY A 54 0.78 -1.36 -7.28
CA GLY A 54 0.81 -1.47 -8.74
C GLY A 54 2.19 -1.95 -9.19
N ALA A 55 2.23 -2.96 -10.05
CA ALA A 55 3.48 -3.39 -10.68
C ALA A 55 4.02 -2.27 -11.58
N ILE A 56 5.30 -1.92 -11.42
CA ILE A 56 5.94 -0.94 -12.29
C ILE A 56 6.01 -1.53 -13.70
N ARG A 57 5.47 -0.80 -14.67
CA ARG A 57 5.56 -1.14 -16.09
C ARG A 57 6.64 -0.28 -16.73
N GLU A 58 7.49 -0.89 -17.55
CA GLU A 58 8.46 -0.14 -18.34
C GLU A 58 7.71 0.72 -19.37
N GLU A 59 7.84 2.05 -19.26
CA GLU A 59 7.39 2.96 -20.29
C GLU A 59 8.50 3.16 -21.33
N ARG A 60 8.18 2.97 -22.62
CA ARG A 60 9.14 3.26 -23.70
C ARG A 60 9.59 4.71 -23.63
N ASN A 61 10.91 4.92 -23.66
CA ASN A 61 11.59 6.22 -23.61
C ASN A 61 11.55 6.95 -22.26
N ASN A 62 11.23 6.28 -21.15
CA ASN A 62 11.34 6.86 -19.80
C ASN A 62 12.49 6.17 -19.02
N PRO A 63 13.67 6.81 -18.91
CA PRO A 63 14.82 6.23 -18.21
C PRO A 63 14.50 5.88 -16.75
N LYS A 64 13.64 6.67 -16.10
CA LYS A 64 13.24 6.48 -14.71
C LYS A 64 12.34 5.26 -14.53
N SER A 65 11.40 4.99 -15.45
CA SER A 65 10.60 3.76 -15.36
C SER A 65 11.47 2.52 -15.52
N LYS A 66 12.46 2.58 -16.42
CA LYS A 66 13.38 1.47 -16.69
C LYS A 66 14.28 1.12 -15.51
N GLU A 67 14.70 2.12 -14.74
CA GLU A 67 15.49 1.93 -13.51
C GLU A 67 14.64 1.30 -12.41
N LEU A 68 13.46 1.86 -12.14
CA LEU A 68 12.52 1.35 -11.14
C LEU A 68 12.04 -0.08 -11.44
N THR A 69 11.87 -0.45 -12.71
CA THR A 69 11.46 -1.82 -13.08
C THR A 69 12.56 -2.85 -12.78
N LYS A 70 13.84 -2.46 -12.85
CA LYS A 70 14.97 -3.36 -12.50
C LYS A 70 15.03 -3.63 -11.00
N GLU A 71 14.78 -2.60 -10.19
CA GLU A 71 14.75 -2.69 -8.72
C GLU A 71 13.58 -3.57 -8.25
N ASP A 72 12.38 -3.35 -8.81
CA ASP A 72 11.21 -4.20 -8.57
C ASP A 72 11.51 -5.68 -8.89
N ILE A 73 12.10 -5.99 -10.05
CA ILE A 73 12.42 -7.37 -10.45
C ILE A 73 13.44 -8.01 -9.49
N GLN A 74 14.45 -7.28 -9.01
CA GLN A 74 15.41 -7.81 -8.04
C GLN A 74 14.75 -8.17 -6.71
N GLN A 75 13.78 -7.39 -6.26
CA GLN A 75 13.08 -7.62 -5.00
C GLN A 75 12.17 -8.86 -5.03
N PHE A 76 11.78 -9.34 -6.22
CA PHE A 76 11.05 -10.61 -6.40
C PHE A 76 11.95 -11.85 -6.54
N LEU A 77 13.25 -11.67 -6.78
CA LEU A 77 14.22 -12.76 -6.99
C LEU A 77 15.15 -13.02 -5.78
N ALA A 78 15.02 -12.22 -4.72
CA ALA A 78 15.75 -12.36 -3.45
C ALA A 78 14.87 -13.00 -2.37
#